data_AF-A0AA96VAF2-F1
#
_entry.id   AF-A0AA96VAF2-F1
#
_cell.length_a   1.000
_cell.length_b   1.000
_cell.length_c   1.000
_cell.angle_alpha   90.00
_cell.angle_beta   90.00
_cell.angle_gamma   90.00
#
_symmetry.space_group_name_H-M   'P 1'
#
loop_
_entity.id
_entity.type
_entity.pdbx_description
1 polymer ?
#
loop_
_entity_poly.entity_id
_entity_poly.type
_entity_poly.pdbx_seq_one_letter_code
_entity_poly.pdbx_strand_id
1 'polypeptide(L)'
;MGVFSRSSNLYGVLDHPMVAAYFGGLAAAITASGGDANMYINNLRNGETNIQTLSEFLSMDLSSRYLNPEWIKGMMESGYAGTAHMEELFGVMSVWQMTMPDLVTDKMWNNLYETYINDSKETGVTEYLKSENAYAYQSAVATLLNSIYSGDWTPSEDVQKQLEQEYVEQTILNGVVCCHHTCSNLELNAQIVQGLLSMDISKSEKQTYLDIINVALDQNFNLPTTNSGSGSGTGGAVVVGTADNETNTTLAQTEDTTTDGEGFGQDATPSGSTASAAPQVSGYEMVTQRMENAASSVRDFIANPTVSSSSMIAIAFVVLVIGAVFFGFRRKGI
;
A
#
# COMPACT_ATOMS: atom_id res chain seq x y z
N MET A 1 -9.24 31.59 2.87
CA MET A 1 -9.99 30.89 3.94
C MET A 1 -10.97 29.93 3.31
N GLY A 2 -10.99 28.68 3.73
CA GLY A 2 -11.98 27.68 3.34
C GLY A 2 -12.75 27.18 4.55
N VAL A 3 -14.04 26.88 4.39
CA VAL A 3 -14.87 26.28 5.44
C VAL A 3 -15.61 25.07 4.87
N PHE A 4 -15.49 23.91 5.53
CA PHE A 4 -16.23 22.70 5.20
C PHE A 4 -17.12 22.28 6.36
N SER A 5 -18.37 21.91 6.10
CA SER A 5 -19.32 21.56 7.18
C SER A 5 -19.37 20.06 7.41
N ARG A 6 -19.45 19.64 8.68
CA ARG A 6 -19.60 18.23 9.09
C ARG A 6 -20.74 18.10 10.09
N SER A 7 -21.79 17.36 9.73
CA SER A 7 -23.00 17.16 10.56
C SER A 7 -23.19 15.73 11.08
N SER A 8 -22.32 14.79 10.69
CA SER A 8 -22.43 13.37 11.06
C SER A 8 -21.24 12.92 11.89
N ASN A 9 -21.51 12.11 12.92
CA ASN A 9 -20.49 11.38 13.69
C ASN A 9 -20.01 10.10 12.97
N LEU A 10 -20.71 9.66 11.93
CA LEU A 10 -20.34 8.47 11.16
C LEU A 10 -19.21 8.76 10.19
N TYR A 11 -19.26 9.92 9.52
CA TYR A 11 -18.26 10.28 8.53
C TYR A 11 -17.35 11.39 9.08
N GLY A 12 -16.04 11.21 8.90
CA GLY A 12 -14.97 12.13 9.27
C GLY A 12 -14.35 12.90 8.11
N VAL A 13 -13.23 13.57 8.36
CA VAL A 13 -12.33 14.10 7.31
C VAL A 13 -11.30 13.04 6.86
N LEU A 14 -11.18 11.95 7.61
CA LEU A 14 -10.30 10.82 7.33
C LEU A 14 -11.03 9.56 6.82
N ASP A 15 -12.36 9.60 6.72
CA ASP A 15 -13.20 8.43 6.40
C ASP A 15 -13.26 8.07 4.91
N HIS A 16 -13.08 9.06 4.04
CA HIS A 16 -13.05 8.86 2.59
C HIS A 16 -12.19 9.98 1.97
N PRO A 17 -11.44 9.72 0.90
CA PRO A 17 -10.49 10.68 0.33
C PRO A 17 -11.12 11.96 -0.24
N MET A 18 -12.45 12.03 -0.39
CA MET A 18 -13.09 13.15 -1.10
C MET A 18 -12.96 14.46 -0.35
N VAL A 19 -12.95 14.43 0.99
CA VAL A 19 -12.74 15.68 1.75
C VAL A 19 -11.32 16.19 1.51
N ALA A 20 -10.32 15.31 1.54
CA ALA A 20 -8.93 15.65 1.23
C ALA A 20 -8.80 16.15 -0.22
N ALA A 21 -9.40 15.45 -1.19
CA ALA A 21 -9.32 15.81 -2.60
C ALA A 21 -9.93 17.20 -2.89
N TYR A 22 -11.14 17.49 -2.41
CA TYR A 22 -11.78 18.78 -2.67
C TYR A 22 -11.27 19.89 -1.76
N PHE A 23 -11.24 19.66 -0.45
CA PHE A 23 -10.93 20.70 0.51
C PHE A 23 -9.42 20.93 0.62
N GLY A 24 -8.64 19.86 0.60
CA GLY A 24 -7.18 19.94 0.43
C GLY A 24 -6.82 20.49 -0.95
N GLY A 25 -7.48 20.07 -2.03
CA GLY A 25 -7.25 20.65 -3.36
C GLY A 25 -7.51 22.17 -3.41
N LEU A 26 -8.54 22.65 -2.71
CA LEU A 26 -8.77 24.08 -2.51
C LEU A 26 -7.63 24.75 -1.71
N ALA A 27 -7.13 24.09 -0.65
CA ALA A 27 -5.98 24.59 0.10
C ALA A 27 -4.74 24.72 -0.80
N ALA A 28 -4.42 23.68 -1.58
CA ALA A 28 -3.34 23.69 -2.55
C ALA A 28 -3.47 24.83 -3.57
N ALA A 29 -4.68 25.07 -4.11
CA ALA A 29 -4.93 26.15 -5.06
C ALA A 29 -4.73 27.54 -4.44
N ILE A 30 -5.15 27.74 -3.18
CA ILE A 30 -4.91 28.99 -2.43
C ILE A 30 -3.40 29.19 -2.26
N THR A 31 -2.67 28.17 -1.80
CA THR A 31 -1.22 28.21 -1.59
C THR A 31 -0.46 28.49 -2.90
N ALA A 32 -0.83 27.82 -3.99
CA ALA A 32 -0.24 28.03 -5.31
C ALA A 32 -0.47 29.45 -5.85
N SER A 33 -1.55 30.11 -5.42
CA SER A 33 -1.84 31.51 -5.75
C SER A 33 -1.07 32.52 -4.87
N GLY A 34 -0.20 32.05 -3.97
CA GLY A 34 0.54 32.87 -3.01
C GLY A 34 -0.26 33.26 -1.76
N GLY A 35 -1.45 32.68 -1.56
CA GLY A 35 -2.27 32.90 -0.38
C GLY A 35 -1.94 31.94 0.76
N ASP A 36 -2.35 32.29 1.98
CA ASP A 36 -2.28 31.40 3.14
C ASP A 36 -3.60 30.62 3.33
N ALA A 37 -3.52 29.30 3.27
CA ALA A 37 -4.65 28.38 3.30
C ALA A 37 -5.17 28.15 4.73
N ASN A 38 -5.90 29.14 5.25
CA ASN A 38 -6.61 29.02 6.52
C ASN A 38 -7.90 28.19 6.36
N MET A 39 -7.86 26.92 6.75
CA MET A 39 -8.93 25.94 6.53
C MET A 39 -9.64 25.56 7.84
N TYR A 40 -10.98 25.59 7.82
CA TYR A 40 -11.82 25.35 9.01
C TYR A 40 -12.89 24.29 8.76
N ILE A 41 -13.27 23.61 9.84
CA ILE A 41 -14.44 22.75 9.88
C ILE A 41 -15.54 23.41 10.70
N ASN A 42 -16.71 23.59 10.10
CA ASN A 42 -17.94 23.87 10.82
C ASN A 42 -18.51 22.54 11.35
N ASN A 43 -18.20 22.21 12.59
CA ASN A 43 -18.62 20.98 13.24
C ASN A 43 -20.02 21.15 13.85
N LEU A 44 -21.00 20.52 13.21
CA LEU A 44 -22.43 20.52 13.56
C LEU A 44 -22.88 19.20 14.20
N ARG A 45 -21.95 18.30 14.56
CA ARG A 45 -22.22 16.95 15.07
C ARG A 45 -23.06 16.94 16.35
N ASN A 46 -23.04 18.02 17.12
CA ASN A 46 -23.78 18.17 18.38
C ASN A 46 -25.04 19.05 18.25
N GLY A 47 -25.45 19.41 17.02
CA GLY A 47 -26.60 20.30 16.78
C GLY A 47 -26.32 21.79 17.00
N GLU A 48 -25.14 22.15 17.49
CA GLU A 48 -24.67 23.52 17.65
C GLU A 48 -23.49 23.81 16.70
N THR A 49 -23.36 25.08 16.28
CA THR A 49 -22.24 25.53 15.46
C THR A 49 -20.96 25.59 16.28
N ASN A 50 -19.96 24.81 15.88
CA ASN A 50 -18.62 24.86 16.45
C ASN A 50 -17.58 24.93 15.33
N ILE A 51 -16.99 26.10 15.12
CA ILE A 51 -15.95 26.31 14.09
C ILE A 51 -14.59 25.99 14.70
N GLN A 52 -13.89 25.03 14.10
CA GLN A 52 -12.57 24.59 14.52
C GLN A 52 -11.62 24.66 13.33
N THR A 53 -10.31 24.75 13.58
CA THR A 53 -9.34 24.60 12.50
C THR A 53 -9.39 23.17 11.95
N LEU A 54 -9.01 23.01 10.68
CA LEU A 54 -8.92 21.68 10.06
C LEU A 54 -7.95 20.77 10.82
N SER A 55 -6.83 21.31 11.33
CA SER A 55 -5.85 20.55 12.11
C SER A 55 -6.41 20.01 13.42
N GLU A 56 -7.16 20.84 14.18
CA GLU A 56 -7.84 20.41 15.41
C GLU A 56 -8.86 19.30 15.12
N PHE A 57 -9.67 19.48 14.08
CA PHE A 57 -10.69 18.50 13.71
C PHE A 57 -10.06 17.18 13.23
N LEU A 58 -9.06 17.23 12.35
CA LEU A 58 -8.37 16.03 11.85
C LEU A 58 -7.69 15.27 13.00
N SER A 59 -7.03 15.98 13.91
CA SER A 59 -6.39 15.37 15.09
C SER A 59 -7.40 14.67 16.01
N MET A 60 -8.57 15.29 16.20
CA MET A 60 -9.68 14.69 16.94
C MET A 60 -10.24 13.45 16.22
N ASP A 61 -10.47 13.54 14.91
CA ASP A 61 -10.99 12.46 14.07
C ASP A 61 -10.04 11.25 14.07
N LEU A 62 -8.74 11.51 13.94
CA LEU A 62 -7.68 10.51 14.04
C LEU A 62 -7.66 9.82 15.42
N SER A 63 -7.67 10.62 16.49
CA SER A 63 -7.53 10.10 17.87
C SER A 63 -8.78 9.37 18.38
N SER A 64 -9.97 9.85 18.01
CA SER A 64 -11.25 9.29 18.49
C SER A 64 -11.64 7.99 17.78
N ARG A 65 -11.10 7.75 16.58
CA ARG A 65 -11.44 6.60 15.74
C ARG A 65 -10.23 5.75 15.40
N TYR A 66 -9.38 6.22 14.49
CA TYR A 66 -8.37 5.37 13.87
C TYR A 66 -7.21 5.00 14.78
N LEU A 67 -6.96 5.78 15.82
CA LEU A 67 -6.01 5.42 16.88
C LEU A 67 -6.73 4.84 18.10
N ASN A 68 -8.05 4.71 18.10
CA ASN A 68 -8.79 4.24 19.26
C ASN A 68 -8.84 2.71 19.30
N PRO A 69 -8.27 2.03 20.32
CA PRO A 69 -8.26 0.57 20.39
C PRO A 69 -9.68 -0.02 20.42
N GLU A 70 -10.68 0.68 20.95
CA GLU A 70 -12.06 0.19 20.97
C GLU A 70 -12.70 0.22 19.57
N TRP A 71 -12.39 1.25 18.77
CA TRP A 71 -12.83 1.28 17.38
C TRP A 71 -12.12 0.21 16.56
N ILE A 72 -10.81 0.05 16.75
CA ILE A 72 -10.01 -0.97 16.07
C ILE A 72 -10.59 -2.36 16.34
N LYS A 73 -10.82 -2.72 17.62
CA LYS A 73 -11.43 -4.01 17.99
C LYS A 73 -12.82 -4.19 17.39
N GLY A 74 -13.67 -3.15 17.42
CA GLY A 74 -15.00 -3.23 16.80
C GLY A 74 -14.93 -3.45 15.29
N MET A 75 -13.97 -2.85 14.60
CA MET A 75 -13.73 -3.08 13.17
C MET A 75 -13.18 -4.49 12.90
N MET A 76 -12.39 -5.06 13.82
CA MET A 76 -11.90 -6.44 13.71
C MET A 76 -13.02 -7.49 13.71
N GLU A 77 -14.19 -7.18 14.29
CA GLU A 77 -15.37 -8.04 14.24
C GLU A 77 -16.02 -8.12 12.84
N SER A 78 -15.57 -7.28 11.90
CA SER A 78 -16.11 -7.19 10.54
C SER A 78 -15.31 -7.97 9.47
N GLY A 79 -14.29 -8.74 9.87
CA GLY A 79 -13.45 -9.54 8.98
C GLY A 79 -12.84 -8.72 7.83
N TYR A 80 -12.75 -9.29 6.63
CA TYR A 80 -12.19 -8.60 5.45
C TYR A 80 -12.70 -7.16 5.24
N ALA A 81 -13.98 -6.88 5.48
CA ALA A 81 -14.53 -5.53 5.31
C ALA A 81 -13.94 -4.54 6.33
N GLY A 82 -13.65 -5.02 7.53
CA GLY A 82 -12.98 -4.25 8.57
C GLY A 82 -11.55 -3.86 8.17
N THR A 83 -10.78 -4.79 7.61
CA THR A 83 -9.41 -4.50 7.15
C THR A 83 -9.39 -3.49 6.01
N ALA A 84 -10.32 -3.60 5.05
CA ALA A 84 -10.42 -2.69 3.91
C ALA A 84 -10.68 -1.25 4.36
N HIS A 85 -11.60 -1.07 5.32
CA HIS A 85 -11.85 0.26 5.90
C HIS A 85 -10.69 0.81 6.73
N MET A 86 -9.93 -0.05 7.43
CA MET A 86 -8.73 0.40 8.14
C MET A 86 -7.62 0.83 7.19
N GLU A 87 -7.43 0.10 6.08
CA GLU A 87 -6.40 0.43 5.09
C GLU A 87 -6.69 1.73 4.35
N GLU A 88 -7.95 2.03 4.04
CA GLU A 88 -8.33 3.27 3.33
C GLU A 88 -7.80 4.53 4.01
N LEU A 89 -7.70 4.54 5.34
CA LEU A 89 -7.09 5.62 6.13
C LEU A 89 -5.70 6.01 5.62
N PHE A 90 -4.85 5.04 5.29
CA PHE A 90 -3.48 5.30 4.86
C PHE A 90 -3.47 6.09 3.54
N GLY A 91 -4.31 5.67 2.59
CA GLY A 91 -4.52 6.41 1.34
C GLY A 91 -5.06 7.82 1.58
N VAL A 92 -6.05 7.98 2.47
CA VAL A 92 -6.60 9.31 2.82
C VAL A 92 -5.54 10.23 3.43
N MET A 93 -4.69 9.69 4.30
CA MET A 93 -3.57 10.43 4.89
C MET A 93 -2.58 10.89 3.82
N SER A 94 -2.27 10.06 2.82
CA SER A 94 -1.44 10.47 1.68
C SER A 94 -2.08 11.59 0.86
N VAL A 95 -3.40 11.57 0.62
CA VAL A 95 -4.07 12.66 -0.10
C VAL A 95 -3.98 13.97 0.70
N TRP A 96 -4.18 13.91 2.03
CA TRP A 96 -3.98 15.09 2.88
C TRP A 96 -2.55 15.60 2.84
N GLN A 97 -1.55 14.72 2.90
CA GLN A 97 -0.13 15.06 2.77
C GLN A 97 0.16 15.78 1.44
N MET A 98 -0.33 15.24 0.31
CA MET A 98 -0.10 15.83 -1.01
C MET A 98 -0.79 17.18 -1.20
N THR A 99 -1.97 17.34 -0.63
CA THR A 99 -2.81 18.54 -0.87
C THR A 99 -2.59 19.64 0.16
N MET A 100 -2.15 19.29 1.37
CA MET A 100 -1.87 20.23 2.45
C MET A 100 -0.73 19.69 3.35
N PRO A 101 0.54 19.71 2.89
CA PRO A 101 1.66 19.08 3.59
C PRO A 101 1.81 19.49 5.07
N ASP A 102 1.59 20.77 5.39
CA ASP A 102 1.71 21.28 6.76
C ASP A 102 0.64 20.75 7.73
N LEU A 103 -0.43 20.13 7.22
CA LEU A 103 -1.51 19.57 8.02
C LEU A 103 -1.14 18.22 8.64
N VAL A 104 -0.41 17.39 7.90
CA VAL A 104 -0.05 16.03 8.29
C VAL A 104 1.35 16.05 8.90
N THR A 105 1.44 15.68 10.18
CA THR A 105 2.70 15.78 10.93
C THR A 105 3.42 14.43 11.00
N ASP A 106 4.74 14.45 11.18
CA ASP A 106 5.54 13.25 11.50
C ASP A 106 4.94 12.43 12.64
N LYS A 107 4.36 13.10 13.64
CA LYS A 107 3.71 12.45 14.77
C LYS A 107 2.48 11.64 14.34
N MET A 108 1.72 12.12 13.36
CA MET A 108 0.55 11.40 12.85
C MET A 108 0.98 10.12 12.12
N TRP A 109 1.99 10.20 11.25
CA TRP A 109 2.56 9.02 10.58
C TRP A 109 3.13 8.02 11.58
N ASN A 110 3.93 8.48 12.55
CA ASN A 110 4.43 7.65 13.65
C ASN A 110 3.29 6.96 14.42
N ASN A 111 2.20 7.67 14.73
CA ASN A 111 1.07 7.07 15.44
C ASN A 111 0.37 5.96 14.62
N LEU A 112 0.31 6.09 13.29
CA LEU A 112 -0.24 5.05 12.43
C LEU A 112 0.65 3.81 12.42
N TYR A 113 1.96 4.00 12.26
CA TYR A 113 2.95 2.94 12.38
C TYR A 113 2.84 2.21 13.74
N GLU A 114 2.87 2.97 14.84
CA GLU A 114 2.81 2.42 16.19
C GLU A 114 1.50 1.68 16.46
N THR A 115 0.40 2.09 15.85
CA THR A 115 -0.92 1.49 16.08
C THR A 115 -1.14 0.25 15.22
N TYR A 116 -0.82 0.30 13.92
CA TYR A 116 -1.23 -0.73 12.96
C TYR A 116 -0.12 -1.69 12.53
N ILE A 117 1.15 -1.31 12.71
CA ILE A 117 2.30 -2.14 12.33
C ILE A 117 2.97 -2.68 13.58
N ASN A 118 3.37 -1.80 14.50
CA ASN A 118 3.99 -2.20 15.77
C ASN A 118 2.98 -2.74 16.80
N ASP A 119 1.67 -2.50 16.58
CA ASP A 119 0.58 -2.83 17.52
C ASP A 119 0.90 -2.48 18.97
N SER A 120 1.43 -1.27 19.21
CA SER A 120 1.78 -0.74 20.53
C SER A 120 0.62 -0.71 21.54
N LYS A 121 -0.61 -0.90 21.06
CA LYS A 121 -1.84 -0.95 21.85
C LYS A 121 -2.31 -2.37 22.16
N GLU A 122 -1.57 -3.38 21.69
CA GLU A 122 -1.81 -4.81 21.92
C GLU A 122 -3.25 -5.21 21.54
N THR A 123 -3.72 -4.69 20.40
CA THR A 123 -5.08 -4.96 19.91
C THR A 123 -5.17 -6.25 19.11
N GLY A 124 -4.03 -6.73 18.58
CA GLY A 124 -3.96 -7.79 17.60
C GLY A 124 -4.18 -7.32 16.16
N VAL A 125 -4.23 -5.99 15.91
CA VAL A 125 -4.58 -5.45 14.60
C VAL A 125 -3.58 -5.82 13.50
N THR A 126 -2.28 -5.86 13.83
CA THR A 126 -1.24 -6.25 12.86
C THR A 126 -1.49 -7.66 12.32
N GLU A 127 -1.70 -8.63 13.21
CA GLU A 127 -1.95 -10.01 12.83
C GLU A 127 -3.29 -10.18 12.11
N TYR A 128 -4.30 -9.44 12.55
CA TYR A 128 -5.60 -9.39 11.89
C TYR A 128 -5.50 -8.89 10.45
N LEU A 129 -4.77 -7.79 10.20
CA LEU A 129 -4.56 -7.28 8.85
C LEU A 129 -3.79 -8.32 7.99
N LYS A 130 -2.72 -8.91 8.53
CA LYS A 130 -1.92 -9.93 7.82
C LYS A 130 -2.75 -11.17 7.43
N SER A 131 -3.58 -11.66 8.34
CA SER A 131 -4.32 -12.92 8.16
C SER A 131 -5.60 -12.77 7.34
N GLU A 132 -6.36 -11.70 7.54
CA GLU A 132 -7.65 -11.52 6.87
C GLU A 132 -7.52 -10.88 5.49
N ASN A 133 -6.52 -10.03 5.27
CA ASN A 133 -6.37 -9.28 4.02
C ASN A 133 -4.92 -8.84 3.77
N ALA A 134 -4.13 -9.70 3.11
CA ALA A 134 -2.76 -9.40 2.73
C ALA A 134 -2.61 -8.11 1.90
N TYR A 135 -3.61 -7.76 1.08
CA TYR A 135 -3.63 -6.47 0.37
C TYR A 135 -3.67 -5.31 1.36
N ALA A 136 -4.58 -5.33 2.33
CA ALA A 136 -4.73 -4.24 3.28
C ALA A 136 -3.43 -3.97 4.05
N TYR A 137 -2.78 -5.04 4.51
CA TYR A 137 -1.53 -4.92 5.25
C TYR A 137 -0.36 -4.43 4.38
N GLN A 138 -0.11 -5.07 3.23
CA GLN A 138 0.98 -4.66 2.34
C GLN A 138 0.77 -3.23 1.81
N SER A 139 -0.48 -2.84 1.55
CA SER A 139 -0.84 -1.48 1.13
C SER A 139 -0.52 -0.45 2.21
N ALA A 140 -0.90 -0.71 3.47
CA ALA A 140 -0.57 0.17 4.60
C ALA A 140 0.95 0.33 4.78
N VAL A 141 1.71 -0.77 4.71
CA VAL A 141 3.18 -0.75 4.78
C VAL A 141 3.78 0.03 3.60
N ALA A 142 3.29 -0.20 2.38
CA ALA A 142 3.74 0.53 1.20
C ALA A 142 3.49 2.04 1.30
N THR A 143 2.33 2.45 1.80
CA THR A 143 2.02 3.87 2.02
C THR A 143 2.95 4.50 3.04
N LEU A 144 3.23 3.79 4.15
CA LEU A 144 4.20 4.24 5.15
C LEU A 144 5.61 4.39 4.54
N LEU A 145 6.10 3.39 3.81
CA LEU A 145 7.38 3.46 3.11
C LEU A 145 7.43 4.61 2.08
N ASN A 146 6.35 4.80 1.32
CA ASN A 146 6.26 5.89 0.36
C ASN A 146 6.36 7.26 1.05
N SER A 147 5.74 7.43 2.23
CA SER A 147 5.86 8.67 3.01
C SER A 147 7.29 8.90 3.54
N ILE A 148 8.06 7.83 3.78
CA ILE A 148 9.49 7.94 4.14
C ILE A 148 10.29 8.39 2.92
N TYR A 149 10.12 7.72 1.78
CA TYR A 149 10.90 7.98 0.58
C TYR A 149 10.60 9.35 -0.06
N SER A 150 9.39 9.89 0.11
CA SER A 150 9.06 11.26 -0.29
C SER A 150 9.57 12.32 0.69
N GLY A 151 10.04 11.92 1.88
CA GLY A 151 10.45 12.84 2.94
C GLY A 151 9.30 13.45 3.74
N ASP A 152 8.08 12.95 3.56
CA ASP A 152 6.88 13.38 4.28
C ASP A 152 6.85 12.89 5.74
N TRP A 153 7.52 11.76 5.99
CA TRP A 153 7.68 11.17 7.32
C TRP A 153 9.15 10.82 7.58
N THR A 154 9.71 11.29 8.69
CA THR A 154 11.09 10.95 9.09
C THR A 154 11.14 10.08 10.36
N PRO A 155 10.99 8.74 10.24
CA PRO A 155 11.15 7.83 11.38
C PRO A 155 12.62 7.53 11.70
N SER A 156 12.85 6.69 12.72
CA SER A 156 14.19 6.13 12.95
C SER A 156 14.57 5.14 11.83
N GLU A 157 15.88 4.94 11.63
CA GLU A 157 16.38 3.96 10.67
C GLU A 157 15.87 2.54 10.95
N ASP A 158 15.69 2.19 12.22
CA ASP A 158 15.19 0.87 12.62
C ASP A 158 13.73 0.66 12.18
N VAL A 159 12.89 1.69 12.30
CA VAL A 159 11.49 1.65 11.84
C VAL A 159 11.43 1.53 10.32
N GLN A 160 12.27 2.28 9.60
CA GLN A 160 12.33 2.14 8.14
C GLN A 160 12.74 0.72 7.74
N LYS A 161 13.84 0.18 8.30
CA LYS A 161 14.31 -1.19 8.01
C LYS A 161 13.24 -2.23 8.33
N GLN A 162 12.53 -2.07 9.44
CA GLN A 162 11.44 -2.95 9.82
C GLN A 162 10.30 -2.93 8.79
N LEU A 163 9.88 -1.75 8.33
CA LEU A 163 8.85 -1.62 7.30
C LEU A 163 9.29 -2.23 5.96
N GLU A 164 10.53 -2.00 5.55
CA GLU A 164 11.06 -2.57 4.31
C GLU A 164 11.13 -4.11 4.38
N GLN A 165 11.63 -4.64 5.50
CA GLN A 165 11.69 -6.08 5.75
C GLN A 165 10.28 -6.70 5.76
N GLU A 166 9.34 -6.06 6.45
CA GLU A 166 7.94 -6.51 6.51
C GLU A 166 7.31 -6.52 5.12
N TYR A 167 7.51 -5.49 4.30
CA TYR A 167 7.00 -5.47 2.92
C TYR A 167 7.56 -6.64 2.09
N VAL A 168 8.87 -6.89 2.21
CA VAL A 168 9.55 -7.99 1.50
C VAL A 168 9.04 -9.35 1.95
N GLU A 169 8.97 -9.60 3.26
CA GLU A 169 8.48 -10.86 3.83
C GLU A 169 7.03 -11.14 3.45
N GLN A 170 6.16 -10.12 3.52
CA GLN A 170 4.76 -10.28 3.12
C GLN A 170 4.60 -10.52 1.62
N THR A 171 5.46 -9.91 0.79
CA THR A 171 5.50 -10.18 -0.65
C THR A 171 5.95 -11.61 -0.95
N ILE A 172 6.96 -12.12 -0.22
CA ILE A 172 7.41 -13.52 -0.34
C ILE A 172 6.29 -14.47 0.08
N LEU A 173 5.60 -14.18 1.17
CA LEU A 173 4.57 -15.04 1.75
C LEU A 173 3.29 -15.09 0.90
N ASN A 174 2.80 -13.92 0.46
CA ASN A 174 1.48 -13.78 -0.14
C ASN A 174 1.51 -13.49 -1.65
N GLY A 175 2.71 -13.32 -2.21
CA GLY A 175 2.88 -12.69 -3.52
C GLY A 175 2.66 -11.17 -3.45
N VAL A 176 2.76 -10.54 -4.62
CA VAL A 176 2.60 -9.10 -4.75
C VAL A 176 1.14 -8.68 -4.72
N VAL A 177 0.86 -7.56 -4.05
CA VAL A 177 -0.43 -6.88 -4.14
C VAL A 177 -0.29 -5.70 -5.08
N CYS A 178 -1.09 -5.64 -6.14
CA CYS A 178 -0.91 -4.67 -7.20
C CYS A 178 -1.96 -3.56 -7.18
N CYS A 179 -1.46 -2.33 -6.93
CA CYS A 179 -2.15 -1.06 -7.05
C CYS A 179 -1.12 0.02 -7.45
N HIS A 180 -1.59 1.23 -7.73
CA HIS A 180 -0.77 2.36 -8.16
C HIS A 180 0.32 2.76 -7.14
N HIS A 181 0.10 2.53 -5.85
CA HIS A 181 1.02 2.88 -4.75
C HIS A 181 1.78 1.69 -4.15
N THR A 182 1.54 0.46 -4.64
CA THR A 182 2.25 -0.76 -4.21
C THR A 182 3.16 -1.27 -5.34
N CYS A 183 2.79 -2.34 -6.05
CA CYS A 183 3.61 -2.91 -7.11
C CYS A 183 3.84 -1.93 -8.27
N SER A 184 2.81 -1.21 -8.72
CA SER A 184 2.95 -0.26 -9.84
C SER A 184 3.67 1.02 -9.45
N ASN A 185 4.02 1.21 -8.16
CA ASN A 185 4.90 2.27 -7.72
C ASN A 185 6.37 1.86 -7.95
N LEU A 186 6.88 2.15 -9.14
CA LEU A 186 8.21 1.71 -9.55
C LEU A 186 9.33 2.32 -8.68
N GLU A 187 9.15 3.55 -8.22
CA GLU A 187 10.10 4.24 -7.33
C GLU A 187 10.16 3.54 -5.97
N LEU A 188 9.01 3.25 -5.35
CA LEU A 188 8.93 2.48 -4.10
C LEU A 188 9.70 1.16 -4.24
N ASN A 189 9.42 0.39 -5.29
CA ASN A 189 10.05 -0.91 -5.48
C ASN A 189 11.57 -0.78 -5.75
N ALA A 190 12.01 0.23 -6.48
CA ALA A 190 13.43 0.49 -6.69
C ALA A 190 14.15 0.80 -5.36
N GLN A 191 13.55 1.61 -4.49
CA GLN A 191 14.12 1.94 -3.17
C GLN A 191 14.18 0.70 -2.27
N ILE A 192 13.13 -0.10 -2.20
CA ILE A 192 13.10 -1.35 -1.42
C ILE A 192 14.17 -2.33 -1.91
N VAL A 193 14.35 -2.45 -3.24
CA VAL A 193 15.41 -3.27 -3.83
C VAL A 193 16.80 -2.82 -3.37
N GLN A 194 17.04 -1.51 -3.27
CA GLN A 194 18.30 -1.00 -2.70
C GLN A 194 18.43 -1.31 -1.21
N GLY A 195 17.32 -1.20 -0.47
CA GLY A 195 17.23 -1.53 0.96
C GLY A 195 17.59 -2.98 1.28
N LEU A 196 17.41 -3.92 0.32
CA LEU A 196 17.73 -5.35 0.50
C LEU A 196 19.17 -5.59 0.98
N LEU A 197 20.12 -4.71 0.66
CA LEU A 197 21.50 -4.83 1.16
C LEU A 197 21.60 -4.77 2.68
N SER A 198 20.75 -3.96 3.31
CA SER A 198 20.79 -3.66 4.74
C SER A 198 19.91 -4.58 5.60
N MET A 199 19.02 -5.35 4.97
CA MET A 199 18.09 -6.25 5.64
C MET A 199 18.74 -7.57 6.09
N ASP A 200 18.35 -8.05 7.26
CA ASP A 200 18.75 -9.33 7.85
C ASP A 200 17.88 -10.51 7.36
N ILE A 201 17.79 -10.67 6.04
CA ILE A 201 17.11 -11.79 5.37
C ILE A 201 18.11 -12.59 4.53
N SER A 202 17.84 -13.89 4.31
CA SER A 202 18.77 -14.76 3.59
C SER A 202 18.92 -14.35 2.12
N LYS A 203 20.07 -14.69 1.51
CA LYS A 203 20.29 -14.44 0.07
C LYS A 203 19.22 -15.10 -0.81
N SER A 204 18.72 -16.27 -0.42
CA SER A 204 17.63 -16.97 -1.10
C SER A 204 16.31 -16.22 -1.02
N GLU A 205 15.99 -15.63 0.14
CA GLU A 205 14.77 -14.82 0.32
C GLU A 205 14.84 -13.54 -0.50
N LYS A 206 15.99 -12.85 -0.49
CA LYS A 206 16.22 -11.67 -1.34
C LYS A 206 16.00 -12.00 -2.82
N GLN A 207 16.51 -13.14 -3.29
CA GLN A 207 16.30 -13.57 -4.67
C GLN A 207 14.83 -13.90 -4.95
N THR A 208 14.15 -14.59 -4.03
CA THR A 208 12.73 -14.93 -4.17
C THR A 208 11.87 -13.67 -4.30
N TYR A 209 12.12 -12.65 -3.48
CA TYR A 209 11.46 -11.35 -3.60
C TYR A 209 11.69 -10.71 -4.98
N LEU A 210 12.94 -10.66 -5.45
CA LEU A 210 13.27 -10.12 -6.77
C LEU A 210 12.55 -10.85 -7.90
N ASP A 211 12.51 -12.18 -7.85
CA ASP A 211 11.83 -12.99 -8.86
C ASP A 211 10.33 -12.67 -8.90
N ILE A 212 9.69 -12.49 -7.73
CA ILE A 212 8.27 -12.12 -7.62
C ILE A 212 8.02 -10.74 -8.24
N ILE A 213 8.79 -9.71 -7.85
CA ILE A 213 8.54 -8.35 -8.33
C ILE A 213 8.91 -8.19 -9.82
N ASN A 214 9.93 -8.89 -10.31
CA ASN A 214 10.30 -8.83 -11.73
C ASN A 214 9.21 -9.40 -12.63
N VAL A 215 8.62 -10.52 -12.23
CA VAL A 215 7.49 -11.12 -12.94
C VAL A 215 6.26 -10.22 -12.88
N ALA A 216 6.00 -9.59 -11.73
CA ALA A 216 4.84 -8.73 -11.54
C ALA A 216 4.91 -7.43 -12.35
N LEU A 217 6.10 -6.84 -12.44
CA LEU A 217 6.31 -5.51 -13.01
C LEU A 217 6.81 -5.53 -14.45
N ASP A 218 7.11 -6.72 -14.98
CA ASP A 218 7.83 -6.90 -16.24
C ASP A 218 9.15 -6.08 -16.23
N GLN A 219 9.86 -6.15 -15.11
CA GLN A 219 11.12 -5.44 -14.87
C GLN A 219 12.26 -6.43 -14.63
N ASN A 220 13.50 -5.94 -14.66
CA ASN A 220 14.72 -6.72 -14.42
C ASN A 220 15.55 -6.13 -13.27
N PHE A 221 14.95 -6.04 -12.08
CA PHE A 221 15.69 -5.74 -10.87
C PHE A 221 16.68 -6.85 -10.55
N ASN A 222 17.90 -6.45 -10.19
CA ASN A 222 18.97 -7.35 -9.77
C ASN A 222 19.34 -7.06 -8.31
N LEU A 223 19.91 -8.05 -7.62
CA LEU A 223 20.48 -7.82 -6.30
C LEU A 223 21.49 -6.66 -6.39
N PRO A 224 21.39 -5.64 -5.53
CA PRO A 224 22.38 -4.58 -5.53
C PRO A 224 23.76 -5.17 -5.25
N THR A 225 24.78 -4.66 -5.95
CA THR A 225 26.17 -5.05 -5.71
C THR A 225 26.84 -3.98 -4.84
N THR A 226 27.61 -4.41 -3.83
CA THR A 226 28.43 -3.50 -3.03
C THR A 226 29.64 -3.04 -3.86
N ASN A 227 29.42 -2.19 -4.86
CA ASN A 227 30.53 -1.50 -5.51
C ASN A 227 30.95 -0.32 -4.62
N SER A 228 32.00 -0.53 -3.82
CA SER A 228 32.71 0.54 -3.11
C SER A 228 33.42 1.46 -4.11
N GLY A 229 32.66 2.32 -4.77
CA GLY A 229 33.17 3.49 -5.49
C GLY A 229 32.83 4.73 -4.69
N SER A 230 33.81 5.32 -4.02
CA SER A 230 33.70 6.63 -3.36
C SER A 230 33.22 7.68 -4.37
N GLY A 231 31.98 8.13 -4.23
CA GLY A 231 31.37 9.19 -5.03
C GLY A 231 30.34 9.92 -4.20
N SER A 232 30.76 11.01 -3.56
CA SER A 232 29.87 12.01 -2.96
C SER A 232 28.92 12.56 -4.03
N GLY A 233 27.63 12.20 -3.96
CA GLY A 233 26.61 12.69 -4.87
C GLY A 233 25.20 12.48 -4.33
N THR A 234 24.53 13.58 -4.04
CA THR A 234 23.13 13.75 -3.68
C THR A 234 22.18 12.95 -4.60
N GLY A 235 21.21 12.25 -4.00
CA GLY A 235 19.96 11.75 -4.62
C GLY A 235 20.06 11.27 -6.07
N GLY A 236 20.53 10.03 -6.27
CA GLY A 236 20.59 9.41 -7.60
C GLY A 236 19.32 8.64 -7.92
N ALA A 237 18.50 9.17 -8.82
CA ALA A 237 17.41 8.44 -9.47
C ALA A 237 17.96 7.14 -10.10
N VAL A 238 17.28 6.02 -9.85
CA VAL A 238 17.56 4.78 -10.57
C VAL A 238 17.10 4.98 -12.01
N VAL A 239 18.04 4.93 -12.95
CA VAL A 239 17.71 4.88 -14.38
C VAL A 239 17.04 3.55 -14.65
N VAL A 240 15.71 3.57 -14.73
CA VAL A 240 14.89 2.48 -15.27
C VAL A 240 15.18 2.43 -16.77
N GLY A 241 15.95 1.42 -17.18
CA GLY A 241 16.10 1.12 -18.60
C GLY A 241 14.80 0.49 -19.11
N THR A 242 14.03 1.24 -19.90
CA THR A 242 13.07 0.63 -20.82
C THR A 242 13.85 -0.25 -21.78
N ALA A 243 13.72 -1.57 -21.62
CA ALA A 243 14.16 -2.51 -22.63
C ALA A 243 13.16 -2.43 -23.79
N ASP A 244 13.45 -1.55 -24.76
CA ASP A 244 12.85 -1.61 -26.08
C ASP A 244 13.17 -2.97 -26.69
N ASN A 245 12.20 -3.87 -26.72
CA ASN A 245 12.25 -5.02 -27.61
C ASN A 245 11.35 -4.70 -28.80
N GLU A 246 11.97 -4.12 -29.83
CA GLU A 246 11.36 -3.88 -31.14
C GLU A 246 10.69 -5.16 -31.66
N THR A 247 9.36 -5.18 -31.65
CA THR A 247 8.60 -5.94 -32.64
C THR A 247 7.63 -5.00 -33.32
N ASN A 248 7.98 -4.66 -34.57
CA ASN A 248 7.21 -3.86 -35.51
C ASN A 248 5.70 -4.16 -35.45
N THR A 249 4.92 -3.23 -34.93
CA THR A 249 3.52 -3.10 -35.34
C THR A 249 3.23 -1.62 -35.56
N THR A 250 3.08 -1.27 -36.83
CA THR A 250 2.81 0.09 -37.31
C THR A 250 1.41 0.51 -36.85
N LEU A 251 1.34 1.53 -36.00
CA LEU A 251 0.11 2.28 -35.77
C LEU A 251 0.33 3.72 -36.25
N ALA A 252 -0.44 4.07 -37.27
CA ALA A 252 -0.40 5.36 -37.94
C ALA A 252 -0.73 6.49 -36.96
N GLN A 253 0.13 7.51 -36.96
CA GLN A 253 -0.19 8.84 -36.45
C GLN A 253 -1.36 9.41 -37.23
N THR A 254 -2.32 10.01 -36.52
CA THR A 254 -3.12 11.10 -37.08
C THR A 254 -3.01 12.24 -36.09
N GLU A 255 -2.21 13.24 -36.47
CA GLU A 255 -2.23 14.57 -35.88
C GLU A 255 -3.61 15.20 -36.12
N ASP A 256 -4.14 15.95 -35.14
CA ASP A 256 -4.73 17.22 -35.48
C ASP A 256 -4.57 18.24 -34.36
N THR A 257 -4.32 19.48 -34.77
CA THR A 257 -3.76 20.59 -34.01
C THR A 257 -4.82 21.70 -33.93
N THR A 258 -5.11 22.23 -32.72
CA THR A 258 -5.60 23.61 -32.38
C THR A 258 -6.82 24.19 -33.15
N THR A 259 -7.80 24.93 -32.61
CA THR A 259 -7.80 26.05 -31.63
C THR A 259 -9.25 26.58 -31.46
N ASP A 260 -9.46 27.37 -30.40
CA ASP A 260 -10.46 28.45 -30.20
C ASP A 260 -11.92 28.18 -29.77
N GLY A 261 -12.26 28.68 -28.57
CA GLY A 261 -13.21 29.79 -28.41
C GLY A 261 -14.72 29.53 -28.15
N GLU A 262 -15.15 29.92 -26.93
CA GLU A 262 -16.47 30.51 -26.57
C GLU A 262 -17.73 29.63 -26.34
N GLY A 263 -18.45 29.94 -25.23
CA GLY A 263 -19.91 30.15 -25.27
C GLY A 263 -20.85 29.10 -24.64
N PHE A 264 -21.83 29.59 -23.86
CA PHE A 264 -22.86 28.85 -23.12
C PHE A 264 -24.00 28.26 -24.00
N GLY A 265 -24.47 27.05 -23.62
CA GLY A 265 -25.87 26.58 -23.59
C GLY A 265 -26.71 26.49 -24.88
N GLN A 266 -27.09 25.27 -25.29
CA GLN A 266 -28.47 24.90 -25.63
C GLN A 266 -28.64 23.39 -25.89
N ASP A 267 -29.79 22.86 -25.44
CA ASP A 267 -30.24 21.47 -25.62
C ASP A 267 -30.53 21.12 -27.09
N ALA A 268 -30.17 19.90 -27.49
CA ALA A 268 -30.60 19.31 -28.76
C ALA A 268 -31.26 17.94 -28.55
N THR A 269 -32.53 17.85 -28.93
CA THR A 269 -33.35 16.63 -29.05
C THR A 269 -32.82 15.64 -30.09
N PRO A 270 -33.10 14.32 -29.95
CA PRO A 270 -32.45 13.28 -30.74
C PRO A 270 -33.11 13.12 -32.12
N SER A 271 -32.31 13.12 -33.18
CA SER A 271 -32.72 12.69 -34.52
C SER A 271 -31.85 11.51 -34.95
N GLY A 272 -32.52 10.40 -35.27
CA GLY A 272 -31.90 9.11 -35.52
C GLY A 272 -31.19 9.01 -36.87
N SER A 273 -30.06 8.33 -36.86
CA SER A 273 -29.46 7.71 -38.04
C SER A 273 -28.94 6.31 -37.68
N THR A 274 -29.54 5.33 -38.37
CA THR A 274 -29.05 3.98 -38.72
C THR A 274 -27.83 3.43 -37.98
N ALA A 275 -28.09 2.37 -37.20
CA ALA A 275 -27.09 1.48 -36.63
C ALA A 275 -26.21 0.83 -37.71
N SER A 276 -24.92 1.14 -37.68
CA SER A 276 -23.88 0.25 -38.21
C SER A 276 -23.39 -0.61 -37.05
N ALA A 277 -23.32 -1.93 -37.26
CA ALA A 277 -22.97 -2.91 -36.23
C ALA A 277 -21.60 -2.60 -35.60
N ALA A 278 -21.57 -2.48 -34.28
CA ALA A 278 -20.33 -2.45 -33.51
C ALA A 278 -19.54 -3.75 -33.73
N PRO A 279 -18.19 -3.72 -33.77
CA PRO A 279 -17.41 -4.94 -33.80
C PRO A 279 -17.69 -5.74 -32.52
N GLN A 280 -17.98 -7.02 -32.68
CA GLN A 280 -18.09 -7.97 -31.58
C GLN A 280 -16.78 -7.95 -30.78
N VAL A 281 -16.85 -7.51 -29.52
CA VAL A 281 -15.75 -7.65 -28.56
C VAL A 281 -15.71 -9.13 -28.16
N SER A 282 -14.73 -9.86 -28.70
CA SER A 282 -14.43 -11.22 -28.28
C SER A 282 -13.78 -11.18 -26.90
N GLY A 283 -14.40 -11.83 -25.92
CA GLY A 283 -13.76 -12.06 -24.63
C GLY A 283 -12.54 -12.97 -24.80
N TYR A 284 -11.44 -12.63 -24.13
CA TYR A 284 -10.29 -13.53 -24.02
C TYR A 284 -10.58 -14.57 -22.94
N GLU A 285 -10.57 -15.84 -23.33
CA GLU A 285 -10.57 -16.96 -22.39
C GLU A 285 -9.16 -17.09 -21.80
N MET A 286 -9.06 -17.11 -20.46
CA MET A 286 -7.79 -17.34 -19.77
C MET A 286 -7.28 -18.74 -20.11
N VAL A 287 -6.23 -18.82 -20.93
CA VAL A 287 -5.55 -20.08 -21.23
C VAL A 287 -4.91 -20.59 -19.94
N THR A 288 -5.43 -21.71 -19.42
CA THR A 288 -5.06 -22.39 -18.17
C THR A 288 -3.59 -22.87 -18.11
N GLN A 289 -2.88 -22.79 -19.23
CA GLN A 289 -1.56 -23.36 -19.41
C GLN A 289 -0.47 -22.67 -18.55
N ARG A 290 -0.66 -21.41 -18.16
CA ARG A 290 0.26 -20.69 -17.24
C ARG A 290 0.10 -21.12 -15.77
N MET A 291 -1.10 -21.58 -15.39
CA MET A 291 -1.35 -22.11 -14.03
C MET A 291 -0.89 -23.55 -13.89
N GLU A 292 -0.80 -24.30 -14.98
CA GLU A 292 -0.33 -25.69 -14.97
C GLU A 292 1.17 -25.79 -14.66
N ASN A 293 1.96 -24.83 -15.13
CA ASN A 293 3.39 -24.73 -14.83
C ASN A 293 3.69 -24.26 -13.39
N ALA A 294 2.83 -23.40 -12.83
CA ALA A 294 2.93 -22.99 -11.42
C ALA A 294 2.45 -24.11 -10.47
N ALA A 295 1.43 -24.87 -10.88
CA ALA A 295 1.00 -26.04 -10.13
C ALA A 295 2.02 -27.20 -10.22
N SER A 296 2.76 -27.33 -11.33
CA SER A 296 3.81 -28.34 -11.48
C SER A 296 5.04 -28.02 -10.64
N SER A 297 5.46 -26.74 -10.56
CA SER A 297 6.59 -26.36 -9.71
C SER A 297 6.31 -26.56 -8.22
N VAL A 298 5.07 -26.31 -7.78
CA VAL A 298 4.62 -26.60 -6.41
C VAL A 298 4.53 -28.10 -6.15
N ARG A 299 4.03 -28.89 -7.11
CA ARG A 299 4.01 -30.37 -6.99
C ARG A 299 5.41 -30.97 -6.96
N ASP A 300 6.35 -30.46 -7.76
CA ASP A 300 7.73 -30.93 -7.79
C ASP A 300 8.47 -30.58 -6.49
N PHE A 301 8.19 -29.43 -5.89
CA PHE A 301 8.70 -29.06 -4.57
C PHE A 301 8.17 -29.98 -3.45
N ILE A 302 6.88 -30.35 -3.51
CA ILE A 302 6.27 -31.30 -2.56
C ILE A 302 6.81 -32.73 -2.78
N ALA A 303 7.05 -33.14 -4.03
CA ALA A 303 7.50 -34.48 -4.38
C ALA A 303 8.98 -34.73 -4.08
N ASN A 304 9.83 -33.70 -4.18
CA ASN A 304 11.26 -33.76 -3.87
C ASN A 304 11.70 -32.59 -2.98
N PRO A 305 11.39 -32.64 -1.67
CA PRO A 305 11.83 -31.59 -0.76
C PRO A 305 13.35 -31.68 -0.58
N THR A 306 14.09 -30.73 -1.15
CA THR A 306 15.53 -30.57 -0.88
C THR A 306 15.73 -29.89 0.46
N VAL A 307 15.51 -30.63 1.55
CA VAL A 307 15.80 -30.17 2.91
C VAL A 307 17.26 -30.47 3.25
N SER A 308 18.00 -29.43 3.68
CA SER A 308 19.30 -29.59 4.32
C SER A 308 19.21 -30.57 5.49
N SER A 309 20.19 -31.46 5.64
CA SER A 309 20.23 -32.52 6.65
C SER A 309 20.18 -31.99 8.10
N SER A 310 20.45 -30.70 8.32
CA SER A 310 20.27 -30.04 9.62
C SER A 310 18.80 -29.89 10.02
N SER A 311 17.89 -29.68 9.06
CA SER A 311 16.46 -29.48 9.31
C SER A 311 15.74 -30.78 9.69
N MET A 312 16.17 -31.91 9.12
CA MET A 312 15.62 -33.23 9.46
C MET A 312 15.99 -33.67 10.90
N ILE A 313 17.19 -33.33 11.36
CA ILE A 313 17.63 -33.64 12.74
C ILE A 313 16.83 -32.81 13.76
N ALA A 314 16.57 -31.53 13.45
CA ALA A 314 15.75 -30.67 14.31
C ALA A 314 14.30 -31.18 14.42
N ILE A 315 13.69 -31.57 13.30
CA ILE A 315 12.32 -32.12 13.28
C ILE A 315 12.27 -33.47 14.03
N ALA A 316 13.26 -34.34 13.81
CA ALA A 316 13.35 -35.62 14.53
C ALA A 316 13.49 -35.41 16.04
N PHE A 317 14.26 -34.41 16.47
CA PHE A 317 14.43 -34.06 17.88
C PHE A 317 13.13 -33.56 18.51
N VAL A 318 12.38 -32.69 17.81
CA VAL A 318 11.08 -32.20 18.28
C VAL A 318 10.07 -33.34 18.42
N VAL A 319 10.00 -34.25 17.45
CA VAL A 319 9.12 -35.43 17.52
C VAL A 319 9.51 -36.36 18.68
N LEU A 320 10.81 -36.55 18.93
CA LEU A 320 11.31 -37.36 20.04
C LEU A 320 10.98 -36.74 21.42
N VAL A 321 11.11 -35.42 21.54
CA VAL A 321 10.77 -34.68 22.76
C VAL A 321 9.26 -34.75 23.02
N ILE A 322 8.43 -34.54 22.00
CA ILE A 322 6.97 -34.66 22.13
C ILE A 322 6.56 -36.09 22.51
N GLY A 323 7.18 -37.10 21.89
CA GLY A 323 6.96 -38.51 22.23
C GLY A 323 7.35 -38.85 23.67
N ALA A 324 8.48 -38.33 24.15
CA ALA A 324 8.96 -38.52 25.52
C ALA A 324 8.05 -37.84 26.56
N VAL A 325 7.56 -36.63 26.25
CA VAL A 325 6.60 -35.89 27.09
C VAL A 325 5.27 -36.63 27.16
N PHE A 326 4.72 -37.06 26.02
CA PHE A 326 3.47 -37.81 25.96
C PHE A 326 3.55 -39.15 26.71
N PHE A 327 4.65 -39.88 26.56
CA PHE A 327 4.87 -41.13 27.29
C PHE A 327 5.10 -40.90 28.79
N GLY A 328 5.73 -39.78 29.16
CA GLY A 328 5.91 -39.35 30.54
C GLY A 328 4.59 -39.02 31.25
N PHE A 329 3.68 -38.33 30.57
CA PHE A 329 2.32 -38.08 31.07
C PHE A 329 1.51 -39.37 31.21
N ARG A 330 1.62 -40.31 30.26
CA ARG A 330 0.89 -41.59 30.32
C ARG A 330 1.35 -42.53 31.44
N ARG A 331 2.59 -42.34 31.96
CA ARG A 331 3.17 -43.18 33.03
C ARG A 331 2.92 -42.61 34.43
N LYS A 332 2.67 -41.30 34.56
CA LYS A 332 2.15 -40.66 35.77
C LYS A 332 0.63 -40.55 35.63
N GLY A 333 -0.10 -41.61 35.95
CA GLY A 333 -1.56 -41.69 35.77
C GLY A 333 -2.31 -40.44 36.26
N ILE A 334 -2.56 -39.54 35.31
CA ILE A 334 -3.60 -38.51 35.25
C ILE A 334 -4.31 -38.77 33.92
#